data_AF-A0AB36H2Y2-F1
#
_entry.id   AF-A0AB36H2Y2-F1
#
_cell.length_a   1.000
_cell.length_b   1.000
_cell.length_c   1.000
_cell.angle_alpha   90.00
_cell.angle_beta   90.00
_cell.angle_gamma   90.00
#
_symmetry.space_group_name_H-M   'P 1'
#
loop_
_entity.id
_entity.type
_entity.pdbx_description
1 polymer ?
#
loop_
_entity_poly.entity_id
_entity_poly.type
_entity_poly.pdbx_seq_one_letter_code
_entity_poly.pdbx_strand_id
1 'polypeptide(L)'
;MTSTMTVAAPAALREIRELNADLDRLETFEAEIHASLNEAGVSAAERFERVHRAALKIAGLAIRRANTQRKRKLPLNVWVALERMGGMHRARAREAARFVELRRSAEHYWEHTSRISQQDVQEHAEQTLAYVHSVKEELLGLEALAAA
;
A
#
# COMPACT_ATOMS: atom_id res chain seq x y z
N MET A 1 -7.22 51.37 11.14
CA MET A 1 -7.07 50.44 10.00
C MET A 1 -6.15 49.33 10.44
N THR A 2 -6.71 48.23 10.91
CA THR A 2 -5.96 47.06 11.40
C THR A 2 -6.10 45.97 10.37
N SER A 3 -5.01 45.69 9.67
CA SER A 3 -4.90 44.65 8.65
C SER A 3 -5.19 43.29 9.27
N THR A 4 -6.21 42.61 8.76
CA THR A 4 -6.47 41.18 8.94
C THR A 4 -5.39 40.38 8.21
N MET A 5 -4.25 40.16 8.88
CA MET A 5 -3.31 39.09 8.51
C MET A 5 -3.65 37.84 9.32
N THR A 6 -4.69 37.11 8.91
CA THR A 6 -4.99 35.83 9.53
C THR A 6 -5.50 34.84 8.48
N VAL A 7 -5.09 33.57 8.64
CA VAL A 7 -5.71 32.34 8.09
C VAL A 7 -5.22 31.82 6.72
N ALA A 8 -3.92 31.66 6.51
CA ALA A 8 -3.41 30.68 5.50
C ALA A 8 -2.65 29.49 6.14
N ALA A 9 -1.98 29.73 7.28
CA ALA A 9 -1.23 28.72 8.04
C ALA A 9 -2.01 27.47 8.52
N PRO A 10 -3.34 27.50 8.80
CA PRO A 10 -4.02 26.31 9.34
C PRO A 10 -4.20 25.15 8.38
N ALA A 11 -4.32 25.42 7.07
CA ALA A 11 -4.57 24.39 6.05
C ALA A 11 -3.27 23.65 5.69
N ALA A 12 -2.19 24.39 5.41
CA ALA A 12 -0.89 23.82 5.10
C ALA A 12 -0.33 22.96 6.27
N LEU A 13 -0.48 23.41 7.52
CA LEU A 13 -0.07 22.63 8.68
C LEU A 13 -0.89 21.33 8.84
N ARG A 14 -2.16 21.34 8.44
CA ARG A 14 -2.99 20.14 8.45
C ARG A 14 -2.54 19.14 7.40
N GLU A 15 -2.27 19.62 6.19
CA GLU A 15 -1.77 18.80 5.09
C GLU A 15 -0.43 18.14 5.44
N ILE A 16 0.50 18.87 6.06
CA ILE A 16 1.78 18.32 6.55
C ILE A 16 1.54 17.24 7.61
N ARG A 17 0.64 17.47 8.57
CA ARG A 17 0.32 16.46 9.60
C ARG A 17 -0.31 15.20 9.00
N GLU A 18 -1.19 15.36 8.01
CA GLU A 18 -1.79 14.25 7.29
C GLU A 18 -0.75 13.46 6.48
N LEU A 19 0.19 14.15 5.82
CA LEU A 19 1.31 13.53 5.13
C LEU A 19 2.22 12.75 6.08
N ASN A 20 2.63 13.33 7.20
CA ASN A 20 3.46 12.62 8.19
C ASN A 20 2.74 11.38 8.74
N ALA A 21 1.45 11.50 9.06
CA ALA A 21 0.67 10.36 9.52
C ALA A 21 0.51 9.26 8.46
N ASP A 22 0.51 9.62 7.17
CA ASP A 22 0.53 8.64 6.08
C ASP A 22 1.88 7.94 5.95
N LEU A 23 2.99 8.67 6.10
CA LEU A 23 4.35 8.11 6.09
C LEU A 23 4.59 7.17 7.28
N ASP A 24 4.19 7.56 8.49
CA ASP A 24 4.30 6.73 9.70
C ASP A 24 3.55 5.39 9.55
N ARG A 25 2.38 5.43 8.89
CA ARG A 25 1.62 4.21 8.59
C ARG A 25 2.37 3.31 7.61
N LEU A 26 2.99 3.87 6.58
CA LEU A 26 3.77 3.10 5.62
C LEU A 26 4.99 2.46 6.28
N GLU A 27 5.67 3.16 7.19
CA GLU A 27 6.75 2.59 8.01
C GLU A 27 6.26 1.46 8.91
N THR A 28 5.08 1.63 9.52
CA THR A 28 4.46 0.57 10.32
C THR A 28 4.16 -0.67 9.46
N PHE A 29 3.61 -0.50 8.26
CA PHE A 29 3.32 -1.62 7.36
C PHE A 29 4.59 -2.32 6.85
N GLU A 30 5.65 -1.55 6.58
CA GLU A 30 6.97 -2.08 6.23
C GLU A 30 7.54 -2.94 7.36
N ALA A 31 7.48 -2.45 8.60
CA ALA A 31 7.90 -3.21 9.78
C ALA A 31 7.05 -4.47 10.00
N GLU A 32 5.72 -4.40 9.80
CA GLU A 32 4.82 -5.56 9.85
C GLU A 32 5.22 -6.64 8.82
N ILE A 33 5.57 -6.24 7.59
CA ILE A 33 6.03 -7.15 6.54
C ILE A 33 7.35 -7.82 6.95
N HIS A 34 8.34 -7.06 7.39
CA HIS A 34 9.62 -7.62 7.84
C HIS A 34 9.46 -8.55 9.05
N ALA A 35 8.61 -8.21 10.01
CA ALA A 35 8.31 -9.08 11.14
C ALA A 35 7.70 -10.40 10.68
N SER A 36 6.74 -10.35 9.75
CA SER A 36 6.09 -11.56 9.21
C SER A 36 7.06 -12.52 8.52
N LEU A 37 8.08 -12.01 7.85
CA LEU A 37 9.10 -12.82 7.20
C LEU A 37 10.00 -13.56 8.21
N ASN A 38 10.22 -12.98 9.40
CA ASN A 38 11.20 -13.49 10.37
C ASN A 38 10.59 -14.29 11.53
N GLU A 39 9.27 -14.32 11.68
CA GLU A 39 8.62 -14.91 12.86
C GLU A 39 8.75 -16.44 12.92
N ALA A 40 9.42 -17.00 13.92
CA ALA A 40 9.57 -18.45 14.03
C ALA A 40 8.22 -19.15 14.31
N GLY A 41 8.03 -20.38 13.79
CA GLY A 41 6.85 -21.20 14.08
C GLY A 41 5.59 -20.87 13.26
N VAL A 42 5.61 -19.81 12.44
CA VAL A 42 4.48 -19.44 11.57
C VAL A 42 4.57 -20.14 10.21
N SER A 43 3.44 -20.68 9.74
CA SER A 43 3.33 -21.34 8.43
C SER A 43 3.50 -20.37 7.25
N ALA A 44 3.87 -20.87 6.08
CA ALA A 44 3.99 -20.05 4.86
C ALA A 44 2.66 -19.35 4.50
N ALA A 45 1.54 -20.08 4.61
CA ALA A 45 0.21 -19.54 4.34
C ALA A 45 -0.16 -18.38 5.27
N GLU A 46 0.16 -18.51 6.56
CA GLU A 46 -0.12 -17.44 7.51
C GLU A 46 0.76 -16.20 7.29
N ARG A 47 2.06 -16.38 6.97
CA ARG A 47 2.92 -15.26 6.57
C ARG A 47 2.40 -14.59 5.31
N PHE A 48 1.99 -15.38 4.33
CA PHE A 48 1.41 -14.87 3.09
C PHE A 48 0.18 -14.00 3.36
N GLU A 49 -0.76 -14.45 4.20
CA GLU A 49 -1.94 -13.63 4.54
C GLU A 49 -1.57 -12.33 5.27
N ARG A 50 -0.53 -12.35 6.11
CA ARG A 50 -0.04 -11.13 6.78
C ARG A 50 0.54 -10.14 5.77
N VAL A 51 1.39 -10.60 4.85
CA VAL A 51 1.93 -9.79 3.74
C VAL A 51 0.80 -9.27 2.85
N HIS A 52 -0.17 -10.12 2.50
CA HIS A 52 -1.29 -9.75 1.65
C HIS A 52 -2.16 -8.67 2.29
N ARG A 53 -2.42 -8.79 3.60
CA ARG A 53 -3.15 -7.77 4.37
C ARG A 53 -2.39 -6.44 4.38
N ALA A 54 -1.07 -6.47 4.57
CA ALA A 54 -0.25 -5.26 4.47
C ALA A 54 -0.35 -4.64 3.07
N ALA A 55 -0.26 -5.43 2.00
CA ALA A 55 -0.42 -4.96 0.62
C ALA A 55 -1.77 -4.26 0.40
N LEU A 56 -2.87 -4.81 0.94
CA LEU A 56 -4.18 -4.18 0.90
C LEU A 56 -4.24 -2.85 1.67
N LYS A 57 -3.63 -2.79 2.87
CA LYS A 57 -3.56 -1.55 3.66
C LYS A 57 -2.80 -0.45 2.93
N ILE A 58 -1.65 -0.77 2.34
CA ILE A 58 -0.80 0.16 1.58
C ILE A 58 -1.57 0.69 0.35
N ALA A 59 -2.17 -0.22 -0.44
CA ALA A 59 -2.98 0.18 -1.58
C ALA A 59 -4.20 1.02 -1.18
N GLY A 60 -4.86 0.68 -0.06
CA GLY A 60 -5.96 1.44 0.50
C GLY A 60 -5.56 2.87 0.91
N LEU A 61 -4.35 3.05 1.43
CA LEU A 61 -3.80 4.37 1.74
C LEU A 61 -3.62 5.21 0.47
N ALA A 62 -2.99 4.66 -0.57
CA ALA A 62 -2.82 5.34 -1.85
C ALA A 62 -4.17 5.71 -2.50
N ILE A 63 -5.13 4.78 -2.50
CA ILE A 63 -6.50 5.00 -3.02
C ILE A 63 -7.22 6.10 -2.23
N ARG A 64 -7.12 6.09 -0.89
CA ARG A 64 -7.73 7.13 -0.04
C ARG A 64 -7.20 8.49 -0.42
N ARG A 65 -5.88 8.62 -0.61
CA ARG A 65 -5.24 9.88 -0.98
C ARG A 65 -5.61 10.32 -2.39
N ALA A 66 -5.55 9.44 -3.38
CA ALA A 66 -6.01 9.75 -4.73
C ALA A 66 -7.50 10.18 -4.76
N ASN A 67 -8.32 9.62 -3.87
CA ASN A 67 -9.73 9.99 -3.75
C ASN A 67 -9.95 11.39 -3.16
N THR A 68 -9.01 12.01 -2.43
CA THR A 68 -9.19 13.39 -1.92
C THR A 68 -9.25 14.41 -3.05
N GLN A 69 -8.57 14.13 -4.16
CA GLN A 69 -8.45 14.99 -5.34
C GLN A 69 -9.47 14.66 -6.45
N ARG A 70 -10.24 13.56 -6.32
CA ARG A 70 -11.17 13.09 -7.36
C ARG A 70 -12.61 13.53 -7.13
N LYS A 71 -13.26 14.00 -8.21
CA LYS A 71 -14.72 14.25 -8.23
C LYS A 71 -15.53 12.97 -8.09
N ARG A 72 -15.15 11.89 -8.80
CA ARG A 72 -15.78 10.57 -8.69
C ARG A 72 -14.82 9.60 -8.01
N LYS A 73 -15.27 8.98 -6.92
CA LYS A 73 -14.46 8.03 -6.15
C LYS A 73 -14.13 6.78 -6.97
N LEU A 74 -12.97 6.22 -6.66
CA LEU A 74 -12.51 4.93 -7.18
C LEU A 74 -13.42 3.77 -6.72
N PRO A 75 -13.44 2.64 -7.45
CA PRO A 75 -14.15 1.42 -7.04
C PRO A 75 -13.70 0.91 -5.66
N LEU A 76 -14.58 0.14 -5.00
CA LEU A 76 -14.28 -0.49 -3.71
C LEU A 76 -13.25 -1.63 -3.82
N ASN A 77 -13.21 -2.32 -4.96
CA ASN A 77 -12.19 -3.34 -5.20
C ASN A 77 -10.82 -2.65 -5.34
N VAL A 78 -9.92 -2.93 -4.40
CA VAL A 78 -8.59 -2.32 -4.30
C VAL A 78 -7.79 -2.48 -5.60
N TRP A 79 -7.74 -3.69 -6.17
CA TRP A 79 -6.95 -3.95 -7.36
C TRP A 79 -7.50 -3.22 -8.59
N VAL A 80 -8.82 -3.21 -8.78
CA VAL A 80 -9.48 -2.43 -9.84
C VAL A 80 -9.29 -0.92 -9.64
N ALA A 81 -9.27 -0.46 -8.39
CA ALA A 81 -9.00 0.94 -8.08
C ALA A 81 -7.58 1.35 -8.46
N LEU A 82 -6.58 0.53 -8.15
CA LEU A 82 -5.19 0.74 -8.57
C LEU A 82 -5.04 0.75 -10.09
N GLU A 83 -5.70 -0.15 -10.82
CA GLU A 83 -5.69 -0.13 -12.30
C GLU A 83 -6.21 1.19 -12.89
N ARG A 84 -7.23 1.77 -12.25
CA ARG A 84 -7.82 3.08 -12.61
C ARG A 84 -7.01 4.28 -12.14
N MET A 85 -6.07 4.10 -11.21
CA MET A 85 -5.09 5.14 -10.87
C MET A 85 -4.03 5.25 -11.97
N GLY A 86 -3.67 4.15 -12.64
CA GLY A 86 -2.66 4.17 -13.70
C GLY A 86 -1.23 4.14 -13.14
N GLY A 87 -0.23 4.44 -13.98
CA GLY A 87 1.17 4.54 -13.58
C GLY A 87 1.69 3.32 -12.79
N MET A 88 2.47 3.61 -11.74
CA MET A 88 3.00 2.59 -10.81
C MET A 88 1.90 1.78 -10.11
N HIS A 89 0.74 2.36 -9.81
CA HIS A 89 -0.38 1.63 -9.20
C HIS A 89 -0.96 0.56 -10.13
N ARG A 90 -1.07 0.84 -11.44
CA ARG A 90 -1.50 -0.18 -12.41
C ARG A 90 -0.48 -1.29 -12.54
N ALA A 91 0.81 -0.97 -12.56
CA ALA A 91 1.86 -1.97 -12.53
C ALA A 91 1.71 -2.86 -11.30
N ARG A 92 1.52 -2.24 -10.13
CA ARG A 92 1.29 -2.98 -8.87
C ARG A 92 0.08 -3.90 -8.92
N ALA A 93 -1.04 -3.44 -9.48
CA ALA A 93 -2.24 -4.29 -9.62
C ALA A 93 -1.97 -5.54 -10.46
N ARG A 94 -1.19 -5.40 -11.54
CA ARG A 94 -0.81 -6.53 -12.41
C ARG A 94 0.11 -7.51 -11.71
N GLU A 95 1.13 -7.01 -11.01
CA GLU A 95 2.06 -7.82 -10.22
C GLU A 95 1.32 -8.58 -9.11
N ALA A 96 0.37 -7.93 -8.45
CA ALA A 96 -0.42 -8.52 -7.37
C ALA A 96 -1.40 -9.60 -7.86
N ALA A 97 -1.78 -9.62 -9.14
CA ALA A 97 -2.81 -10.50 -9.68
C ALA A 97 -2.54 -11.98 -9.39
N ARG A 98 -1.29 -12.44 -9.53
CA ARG A 98 -0.91 -13.83 -9.23
C ARG A 98 -1.13 -14.20 -7.77
N PHE A 99 -0.87 -13.28 -6.84
CA PHE A 99 -1.04 -13.52 -5.41
C PHE A 99 -2.50 -13.48 -4.99
N VAL A 100 -3.30 -12.63 -5.63
CA VAL A 100 -4.77 -12.63 -5.44
C VAL A 100 -5.36 -13.96 -5.87
N GLU A 101 -4.93 -14.51 -7.00
CA GLU A 101 -5.39 -15.81 -7.45
C GLU A 101 -4.86 -16.95 -6.56
N LEU A 102 -3.58 -16.89 -6.16
CA LEU A 102 -3.01 -17.85 -5.21
C LEU A 102 -3.82 -17.89 -3.92
N ARG A 103 -4.14 -16.72 -3.34
CA ARG A 103 -5.00 -16.57 -2.17
C ARG A 103 -6.38 -17.18 -2.37
N ARG A 104 -7.04 -16.82 -3.47
CA ARG A 104 -8.39 -17.30 -3.80
C ARG A 104 -8.43 -18.82 -3.92
N SER A 105 -7.41 -19.41 -4.54
CA SER A 105 -7.29 -20.86 -4.71
C SER A 105 -6.99 -21.60 -3.39
N ALA A 106 -6.40 -20.90 -2.40
CA ALA A 106 -6.06 -21.42 -1.08
C ALA A 106 -7.22 -21.27 -0.06
N GLU A 107 -8.12 -20.31 -0.25
CA GLU A 107 -9.24 -19.98 0.65
C GLU A 107 -10.18 -21.17 0.94
N HIS A 108 -10.18 -22.19 0.07
CA HIS A 108 -10.98 -23.40 0.26
C HIS A 108 -10.28 -24.49 1.11
N TYR A 109 -8.97 -24.35 1.40
CA TYR A 109 -8.16 -25.34 2.13
C TYR A 109 -7.00 -24.68 2.92
N TRP A 110 -7.27 -23.59 3.64
CA TRP A 110 -6.23 -22.73 4.24
C TRP A 110 -5.36 -23.40 5.31
N GLU A 111 -5.87 -24.41 6.03
CA GLU A 111 -5.12 -25.14 7.07
C GLU A 111 -4.22 -26.27 6.52
N HIS A 112 -4.37 -26.63 5.23
CA HIS A 112 -3.74 -27.83 4.65
C HIS A 112 -3.04 -27.58 3.31
N THR A 113 -3.03 -26.34 2.82
CA THR A 113 -2.48 -26.04 1.50
C THR A 113 -0.98 -25.83 1.57
N SER A 114 -0.24 -26.90 1.27
CA SER A 114 1.15 -26.89 0.77
C SER A 114 1.30 -26.18 -0.60
N ARG A 115 0.31 -25.37 -1.01
CA ARG A 115 0.29 -24.60 -2.25
C ARG A 115 1.03 -23.26 -2.16
N ILE A 116 1.05 -22.64 -0.98
CA ILE A 116 1.79 -21.40 -0.77
C ILE A 116 3.19 -21.78 -0.32
N SER A 117 4.16 -21.56 -1.20
CA SER A 117 5.57 -21.81 -0.93
C SER A 117 6.21 -20.65 -0.16
N GLN A 118 7.37 -20.90 0.44
CA GLN A 118 8.20 -19.82 1.02
C GLN A 118 8.64 -18.81 -0.05
N GLN A 119 8.83 -19.27 -1.29
CA GLN A 119 9.16 -18.40 -2.42
C GLN A 119 7.99 -17.45 -2.73
N ASP A 120 6.74 -17.94 -2.71
CA ASP A 120 5.57 -17.08 -2.93
C ASP A 120 5.45 -15.98 -1.87
N VAL A 121 5.73 -16.33 -0.61
CA VAL A 121 5.76 -15.36 0.51
C VAL A 121 6.84 -14.31 0.27
N GLN A 122 8.06 -14.74 -0.05
CA GLN A 122 9.21 -13.86 -0.26
C GLN A 122 8.96 -12.91 -1.43
N GLU A 123 8.55 -13.43 -2.58
CA GLU A 123 8.27 -12.61 -3.76
C GLU A 123 7.09 -11.66 -3.51
N HIS A 124 6.07 -12.08 -2.75
CA HIS A 124 4.96 -11.19 -2.41
C HIS A 124 5.43 -10.04 -1.51
N ALA A 125 6.28 -10.35 -0.53
CA ALA A 125 6.83 -9.36 0.38
C ALA A 125 7.73 -8.37 -0.35
N GLU A 126 8.66 -8.85 -1.18
CA GLU A 126 9.56 -8.00 -1.98
C GLU A 126 8.78 -7.02 -2.87
N GLN A 127 7.81 -7.50 -3.62
CA GLN A 127 6.99 -6.63 -4.48
C GLN A 127 6.12 -5.67 -3.66
N THR A 128 5.68 -6.07 -2.47
CA THR A 128 4.91 -5.19 -1.58
C THR A 128 5.80 -4.10 -0.98
N LEU A 129 7.02 -4.44 -0.55
CA LEU A 129 8.00 -3.49 -0.02
C LEU A 129 8.44 -2.50 -1.11
N ALA A 130 8.73 -2.96 -2.32
CA ALA A 130 9.01 -2.08 -3.45
C ALA A 130 7.89 -1.06 -3.68
N TYR A 131 6.63 -1.51 -3.59
CA TYR A 131 5.47 -0.63 -3.72
C TYR A 131 5.32 0.35 -2.55
N VAL A 132 5.70 -0.04 -1.32
CA VAL A 132 5.77 0.91 -0.20
C VAL A 132 6.70 2.07 -0.54
N HIS A 133 7.90 1.77 -1.07
CA HIS A 133 8.84 2.80 -1.46
C HIS A 133 8.27 3.72 -2.54
N SER A 134 7.66 3.17 -3.60
CA SER A 134 7.04 3.98 -4.65
C SER A 134 5.91 4.88 -4.11
N VAL A 135 5.08 4.38 -3.18
CA VAL A 135 4.05 5.21 -2.54
C VAL A 135 4.69 6.29 -1.66
N LYS A 136 5.77 6.00 -0.91
CA LYS A 136 6.51 7.02 -0.14
C LYS A 136 7.07 8.11 -1.06
N GLU A 137 7.64 7.73 -2.20
CA GLU A 137 8.17 8.67 -3.20
C GLU A 137 7.08 9.56 -3.79
N GLU A 138 5.93 9.00 -4.16
CA GLU A 138 4.75 9.75 -4.62
C GLU A 138 4.26 10.73 -3.54
N LEU A 139 4.15 10.27 -2.30
CA LEU A 139 3.71 11.09 -1.16
C LEU A 139 4.62 12.30 -0.92
N LEU A 140 5.92 12.12 -1.08
CA LEU A 140 6.94 13.15 -0.92
C LEU A 140 7.11 14.02 -2.18
N GLY A 141 6.42 13.69 -3.28
CA GLY A 141 6.54 14.39 -4.55
C GLY A 141 7.89 14.18 -5.24
N LEU A 142 8.63 13.12 -4.88
CA LEU A 142 9.97 12.84 -5.43
C LEU A 142 9.92 12.39 -6.89
N GLU A 143 8.80 11.81 -7.35
CA GLU A 143 8.59 11.46 -8.76
C GLU A 143 8.68 12.69 -9.69
N ALA A 144 8.20 13.85 -9.22
CA ALA A 144 8.25 15.10 -9.99
C ALA A 144 9.66 15.70 -10.06
N LEU A 145 10.52 15.39 -9.08
CA LEU A 145 11.91 15.85 -9.05
C LEU A 145 12.84 14.99 -9.91
N ALA A 146 12.51 13.71 -10.12
CA ALA A 146 13.31 12.81 -10.96
C ALA A 146 13.05 12.98 -12.47
N ALA A 147 11.97 13.66 -12.85
CA ALA A 147 11.58 13.91 -14.25
C ALA A 147 11.94 15.33 -14.75
N ALA A 148 12.60 16.15 -13.92
CA ALA A 148 13.03 17.52 -14.21
C ALA A 148 14.54 17.59 -14.50
#